data_AF-A0A1H7MH92-F1
#
_entry.id   AF-A0A1H7MH92-F1
#
_cell.length_a   1.000
_cell.length_b   1.000
_cell.length_c   1.000
_cell.angle_alpha   90.00
_cell.angle_beta   90.00
_cell.angle_gamma   90.00
#
_symmetry.space_group_name_H-M   'P 1'
#
loop_
_entity.id
_entity.type
_entity.pdbx_description
1 polymer ?
#
loop_
_entity_poly.entity_id
_entity_poly.type
_entity_poly.pdbx_seq_one_letter_code
_entity_poly.pdbx_strand_id
1 'polypeptide(L)'
;MALIYPVRIDSPEPDEDAAPEFAELAADLSDQWLVEVDLGEDGDDACFGPLTPRAAWDLALGVEGQRPEWTVSVLPLHVPGTADELVALFDDDDE
;
A
#
# COMPACT_ATOMS: atom_id res chain seq x y z
N MET A 1 -7.61 10.95 5.35
CA MET A 1 -8.08 10.17 4.18
C MET A 1 -6.97 9.22 3.82
N ALA A 2 -7.18 7.92 4.01
CA ALA A 2 -6.18 6.89 3.78
C ALA A 2 -5.93 6.75 2.28
N LEU A 3 -4.67 6.85 1.90
CA LEU A 3 -4.24 6.59 0.53
C LEU A 3 -3.90 5.11 0.44
N ILE A 4 -4.92 4.27 0.25
CA ILE A 4 -4.70 2.82 0.13
C ILE A 4 -4.24 2.49 -1.29
N TYR A 5 -2.95 2.25 -1.43
CA TYR A 5 -2.31 1.79 -2.66
C TYR A 5 -1.71 0.39 -2.47
N PRO A 6 -1.37 -0.32 -3.55
CA PRO A 6 -1.81 -0.11 -4.94
C PRO A 6 -3.24 -0.62 -5.19
N VAL A 7 -3.98 0.15 -5.99
CA VAL A 7 -5.31 -0.22 -6.52
C VAL A 7 -5.14 -1.01 -7.82
N ARG A 8 -6.02 -1.97 -8.09
CA ARG A 8 -6.07 -2.69 -9.36
C ARG A 8 -6.31 -1.74 -10.53
N ILE A 9 -5.44 -1.80 -11.54
CA ILE A 9 -5.49 -0.91 -12.72
C ILE A 9 -6.76 -1.07 -13.55
N ASP A 10 -7.40 -2.25 -13.50
CA ASP A 10 -8.64 -2.57 -14.20
C ASP A 10 -9.91 -2.29 -13.37
N SER A 11 -9.77 -1.86 -12.12
CA SER A 11 -10.93 -1.46 -11.32
C SER A 11 -11.45 -0.11 -11.81
N PRO A 12 -12.79 0.07 -11.93
CA PRO A 12 -13.34 1.39 -12.17
C PRO A 12 -12.88 2.34 -11.08
N GLU A 13 -12.59 3.60 -11.43
CA GLU A 13 -12.33 4.63 -10.43
C GLU A 13 -13.51 4.69 -9.45
N PRO A 14 -13.27 4.53 -8.14
CA PRO A 14 -14.35 4.63 -7.16
C PRO A 14 -14.91 6.06 -7.16
N ASP A 15 -16.22 6.18 -6.88
CA ASP A 15 -16.83 7.49 -6.63
C ASP A 15 -16.10 8.20 -5.47
N GLU A 16 -16.01 9.53 -5.48
CA GLU A 16 -15.28 10.32 -4.47
C GLU A 16 -15.77 10.05 -3.02
N ASP A 17 -17.03 9.64 -2.86
CA ASP A 17 -17.66 9.33 -1.57
C ASP A 17 -17.80 7.82 -1.30
N ALA A 18 -17.26 6.96 -2.18
CA ALA A 18 -17.34 5.51 -2.00
C ALA A 18 -16.46 5.07 -0.82
N ALA A 19 -16.99 4.16 0.00
CA ALA A 19 -16.19 3.52 1.03
C ALA A 19 -15.13 2.62 0.37
N PRO A 20 -13.88 2.62 0.85
CA PRO A 20 -12.83 1.79 0.28
C PRO A 20 -13.20 0.31 0.36
N GLU A 21 -13.04 -0.43 -0.75
CA GLU A 21 -13.34 -1.86 -0.81
C GLU A 21 -12.06 -2.68 -1.01
N PHE A 22 -11.88 -3.73 -0.20
CA PHE A 22 -10.68 -4.58 -0.29
C PHE A 22 -10.50 -5.25 -1.66
N ALA A 23 -11.59 -5.45 -2.41
CA ALA A 23 -11.54 -6.03 -3.76
C ALA A 23 -10.79 -5.13 -4.77
N GLU A 24 -10.68 -3.84 -4.46
CA GLU A 24 -9.98 -2.84 -5.27
C GLU A 24 -8.47 -2.88 -5.02
N LEU A 25 -8.04 -3.38 -3.85
CA LEU A 25 -6.62 -3.58 -3.56
C LEU A 25 -6.04 -4.66 -4.48
N ALA A 26 -4.89 -4.37 -5.09
CA ALA A 26 -4.11 -5.35 -5.86
C ALA A 26 -3.41 -6.35 -4.93
N ALA A 27 -4.19 -7.08 -4.12
CA ALA A 27 -3.72 -8.01 -3.10
C ALA A 27 -2.91 -9.19 -3.66
N ASP A 28 -3.00 -9.45 -4.97
CA ASP A 28 -2.25 -10.48 -5.68
C ASP A 28 -0.78 -10.12 -5.97
N LEU A 29 -0.37 -8.86 -5.75
CA LEU A 29 1.01 -8.42 -5.96
C LEU A 29 2.02 -9.00 -4.97
N SER A 30 1.57 -9.39 -3.77
CA SER A 30 2.42 -10.03 -2.77
C SER A 30 1.59 -10.73 -1.69
N ASP A 31 2.15 -11.76 -1.07
CA ASP A 31 1.60 -12.36 0.15
C ASP A 31 2.03 -11.60 1.43
N GLN A 32 3.02 -10.71 1.34
CA GLN A 32 3.60 -9.96 2.46
C GLN A 32 3.54 -8.46 2.22
N TRP A 33 3.07 -7.73 3.23
CA TRP A 33 2.77 -6.30 3.12
C TRP A 33 3.29 -5.54 4.33
N LEU A 34 3.56 -4.26 4.11
CA LEU A 34 3.94 -3.27 5.12
C LEU A 34 2.85 -2.20 5.20
N VAL A 35 2.56 -1.72 6.41
CA VAL A 35 1.77 -0.51 6.63
C VAL A 35 2.70 0.55 7.22
N GLU A 36 2.79 1.69 6.55
CA GLU A 36 3.56 2.85 6.98
C GLU A 36 2.61 3.95 7.44
N VAL A 37 2.90 4.54 8.59
CA VAL A 37 2.15 5.67 9.15
C VAL A 37 3.12 6.84 9.23
N ASP A 38 2.82 7.88 8.46
CA ASP A 38 3.56 9.14 8.40
C ASP A 38 2.77 10.19 9.19
N LEU A 39 3.44 10.78 10.18
CA LEU A 39 2.88 11.79 11.09
C LEU A 39 3.27 13.23 10.69
N GLY A 40 3.99 13.41 9.58
CA GLY A 40 4.52 14.66 9.08
C GLY A 40 5.74 15.16 9.85
N GLU A 41 6.06 16.44 9.68
CA GLU A 41 7.28 17.08 10.22
C GLU A 41 7.38 17.07 11.77
N ASP A 42 6.27 16.80 12.47
CA ASP A 42 6.16 16.88 13.92
C ASP A 42 6.13 15.51 14.63
N GLY A 43 6.21 14.39 13.89
CA GLY A 43 6.09 13.05 14.47
C GLY A 43 7.10 12.05 13.92
N ASP A 44 7.29 10.96 14.68
CA ASP A 44 8.07 9.81 14.23
C ASP A 44 7.20 8.90 13.36
N ASP A 45 7.70 8.55 12.17
CA ASP A 45 7.05 7.57 11.30
C ASP A 45 7.11 6.17 11.89
N ALA A 46 6.10 5.35 11.60
CA ALA A 46 6.02 3.99 12.08
C ALA A 46 5.69 2.99 10.98
N CYS A 47 6.44 1.90 10.92
CA CYS A 47 6.23 0.82 9.95
C CYS A 47 5.82 -0.48 10.65
N PHE A 48 4.77 -1.13 10.14
CA PHE A 48 4.21 -2.37 10.68
C PHE A 48 4.17 -3.46 9.60
N GLY A 49 4.86 -4.57 9.83
CA GLY A 49 4.93 -5.68 8.90
C GLY A 49 5.98 -6.73 9.30
N PRO A 50 6.05 -7.85 8.56
CA PRO A 50 5.20 -8.21 7.43
C PRO A 50 3.80 -8.67 7.87
N LEU A 51 2.77 -8.26 7.12
CA LEU A 51 1.36 -8.62 7.30
C LEU A 51 0.82 -9.33 6.04
N THR A 52 -0.27 -10.09 6.18
CA THR A 52 -1.05 -10.50 5.00
C THR A 52 -1.75 -9.29 4.39
N PRO A 53 -2.09 -9.28 3.09
CA PRO A 53 -2.77 -8.14 2.47
C PRO A 53 -4.04 -7.73 3.21
N ARG A 54 -4.83 -8.71 3.68
CA ARG A 54 -6.05 -8.44 4.45
C ARG A 54 -5.76 -7.78 5.80
N ALA A 55 -4.74 -8.25 6.52
CA ALA A 55 -4.37 -7.67 7.80
C ALA A 55 -3.81 -6.25 7.65
N ALA A 56 -3.03 -5.98 6.59
CA ALA A 56 -2.55 -4.64 6.26
C ALA A 56 -3.71 -3.67 5.96
N TRP A 57 -4.69 -4.12 5.15
CA TRP A 57 -5.91 -3.36 4.86
C TRP A 57 -6.71 -3.03 6.12
N ASP A 58 -7.01 -4.05 6.94
CA ASP A 58 -7.81 -3.86 8.16
C ASP A 58 -7.11 -2.93 9.15
N LEU A 59 -5.77 -3.00 9.24
CA LEU A 59 -4.98 -2.08 10.06
C LEU A 59 -5.07 -0.64 9.53
N ALA A 60 -4.92 -0.44 8.22
CA ALA A 60 -4.97 0.89 7.62
C ALA A 60 -6.33 1.58 7.85
N LEU A 61 -7.44 0.87 7.61
CA LEU A 61 -8.79 1.38 7.93
C LEU A 61 -8.97 1.64 9.43
N GLY A 62 -8.41 0.79 10.28
CA GLY A 62 -8.45 0.95 11.74
C GLY A 62 -7.69 2.19 12.23
N VAL A 63 -6.56 2.53 11.60
CA VAL A 63 -5.80 3.75 11.89
C VAL A 63 -6.56 4.97 11.37
N GLU A 64 -7.02 4.94 10.12
CA GLU A 64 -7.78 6.05 9.53
C GLU A 64 -9.03 6.40 10.34
N GLY A 65 -9.80 5.40 10.75
CA GLY A 65 -11.01 5.60 11.54
C GLY A 65 -10.76 6.24 12.92
N GLN A 66 -9.54 6.09 13.46
CA GLN A 66 -9.16 6.68 14.74
C GLN A 66 -8.46 8.03 14.58
N ARG A 67 -7.62 8.17 13.56
CA ARG A 67 -6.76 9.33 13.27
C ARG A 67 -6.78 9.64 11.78
N PRO A 68 -7.87 10.26 11.27
CA PRO A 68 -8.01 10.55 9.85
C PRO A 68 -7.03 11.61 9.34
N GLU A 69 -6.35 12.32 10.26
CA GLU A 69 -5.30 13.29 9.97
C GLU A 69 -3.92 12.66 9.72
N TRP A 70 -3.73 11.38 10.04
CA TRP A 70 -2.48 10.67 9.77
C TRP A 70 -2.45 10.13 8.35
N THR A 71 -1.28 10.14 7.73
CA THR A 71 -1.08 9.53 6.42
C THR A 71 -0.76 8.06 6.61
N VAL A 72 -1.55 7.19 6.00
CA VAL A 72 -1.35 5.74 6.08
C VAL A 72 -1.15 5.18 4.68
N SER A 73 -0.03 4.51 4.48
CA SER A 73 0.36 3.89 3.21
C SER A 73 0.42 2.37 3.39
N VAL A 74 -0.22 1.64 2.48
CA VAL A 74 -0.15 0.18 2.41
C VAL A 74 0.77 -0.19 1.25
N LEU A 75 1.76 -1.06 1.49
CA LEU A 75 2.83 -1.33 0.53
C LEU A 75 3.05 -2.84 0.40
N PRO A 76 2.94 -3.42 -0.80
CA PRO A 76 3.32 -4.81 -1.02
C PRO A 76 4.84 -4.92 -0.90
N LEU A 77 5.32 -5.92 -0.15
CA LEU A 77 6.72 -6.28 -0.18
C LEU A 77 6.95 -7.15 -1.42
N HIS A 78 7.68 -6.63 -2.41
CA HIS A 78 8.07 -7.45 -3.55
C HIS A 78 9.01 -8.57 -3.12
N VAL A 79 8.87 -9.71 -3.80
CA VAL A 79 9.73 -10.89 -3.62
C VAL A 79 11.20 -10.43 -3.70
N PRO A 80 12.07 -10.88 -2.78
CA PRO A 80 13.49 -10.53 -2.85
C PRO A 80 14.07 -10.99 -4.20
N GLY A 81 14.39 -10.02 -5.05
CA GLY A 81 15.18 -10.20 -6.27
C GLY A 81 16.65 -9.87 -6.03
N THR A 82 17.50 -10.26 -6.96
CA THR A 82 18.90 -9.82 -7.01
C THR A 82 18.98 -8.37 -7.51
N ALA A 83 20.11 -7.71 -7.24
CA ALA A 83 20.34 -6.36 -7.76
C ALA A 83 20.29 -6.32 -9.30
N ASP A 84 20.78 -7.37 -9.97
CA ASP A 84 20.77 -7.48 -11.42
C ASP A 84 19.34 -7.58 -11.97
N GLU A 85 18.47 -8.38 -11.34
CA GLU A 85 17.05 -8.48 -11.70
C GLU A 85 16.32 -7.15 -11.49
N LEU A 86 16.66 -6.40 -10.44
CA LEU A 86 16.06 -5.09 -10.17
C LEU A 86 16.45 -4.06 -11.23
N VAL A 87 17.72 -4.04 -11.65
CA VAL A 87 18.19 -3.11 -12.69
C VAL A 87 17.55 -3.43 -14.04
N ALA A 88 17.46 -4.71 -14.40
CA ALA A 88 16.86 -5.14 -15.66
C ALA A 88 15.40 -4.66 -15.84
N LEU A 89 14.62 -4.56 -14.75
CA LEU A 89 13.22 -4.09 -14.80
C LEU A 89 13.07 -2.65 -15.28
N PHE A 90 14.09 -1.80 -15.14
CA PHE A 90 14.05 -0.40 -15.58
C PHE A 90 14.77 -0.15 -16.91
N ASP A 91 15.59 -1.09 -17.35
CA ASP A 91 16.31 -1.02 -18.62
C ASP A 91 15.48 -1.60 -19.81
N ASP A 92 14.45 -2.42 -19.55
CA ASP A 92 13.57 -3.03 -20.58
C ASP A 92 12.47 -2.07 -21.12
N ASP A 93 12.29 -0.87 -20.56
CA ASP A 93 11.28 0.14 -20.99
C ASP A 93 11.79 1.11 -22.09
N ASP A 94 13.01 0.90 -22.61
CA ASP A 94 13.69 1.79 -23.60
C ASP A 94 13.62 1.28 -25.07
N GLU A 95 12.62 0.47 -25.45
CA GLU A 95 12.36 0.03 -26.86
C GLU A 95 11.03 0.55 -27.48
#